data_AF-U2ZZ99-F1
#
_entry.id   AF-U2ZZ99-F1
#
_cell.length_a   1.000
_cell.length_b   1.000
_cell.length_c   1.000
_cell.angle_alpha   90.00
_cell.angle_beta   90.00
_cell.angle_gamma   90.00
#
_symmetry.space_group_name_H-M   'P 1'
#
loop_
_entity.id
_entity.type
_entity.pdbx_description
1 polymer ?
#
loop_
_entity_poly.entity_id
_entity_poly.type
_entity_poly.pdbx_seq_one_letter_code
_entity_poly.pdbx_strand_id
1 'polypeptide(L)' 'MFNGKELSYLPMWEGFRVSNGKLQVPNGKFISPQEIITGIAFLEIGADLENKIKCEVLKYARLISKLKP' A
#
# COMPACT_ATOMS: atom_id res chain seq x y z
N MET A 1 1.34 14.37 -28.68
CA MET A 1 0.45 15.03 -27.69
C MET A 1 0.38 14.15 -26.46
N PHE A 2 0.99 14.57 -25.34
CA PHE A 2 0.89 13.84 -24.07
C PHE A 2 -0.33 14.35 -23.30
N ASN A 3 -1.50 13.76 -23.54
CA ASN A 3 -2.76 14.12 -22.88
C ASN A 3 -2.87 13.49 -21.48
N GLY A 4 -1.86 13.70 -20.64
CA GLY A 4 -1.88 13.28 -19.25
C GLY A 4 -2.04 14.49 -18.34
N LYS A 5 -3.18 14.63 -17.65
CA LYS A 5 -3.29 15.59 -16.54
C LYS A 5 -2.55 14.99 -15.35
N GLU A 6 -1.62 15.75 -14.78
CA GLU A 6 -1.04 15.43 -13.47
C GLU A 6 -2.14 15.45 -12.42
N LEU A 7 -2.09 14.51 -11.47
CA LEU A 7 -3.16 14.32 -10.51
C LEU A 7 -3.19 15.40 -9.42
N SER A 8 -2.04 15.97 -9.08
CA SER A 8 -1.90 17.04 -8.10
C SER A 8 -0.56 17.74 -8.28
N TYR A 9 -0.45 18.96 -7.74
CA TYR A 9 0.79 19.74 -7.68
C TYR A 9 1.73 19.30 -6.54
N LEU A 10 1.28 18.41 -5.65
CA LEU A 10 2.06 17.96 -4.51
C LEU A 10 3.14 16.95 -4.93
N PRO A 11 4.34 16.96 -4.31
CA PRO A 11 5.47 16.09 -4.68
C PRO A 11 5.14 14.59 -4.69
N MET A 12 4.23 14.14 -3.82
CA MET A 12 3.84 12.72 -3.77
C MET A 12 3.10 12.22 -5.03
N TRP A 13 2.60 13.14 -5.86
CA TRP A 13 1.92 12.84 -7.12
C TRP A 13 2.84 13.03 -8.34
N GLU A 14 4.11 13.38 -8.12
CA GLU A 14 5.09 13.51 -9.20
C GLU A 14 5.25 12.18 -9.95
N GLY A 15 5.20 12.24 -11.27
CA GLY A 15 5.26 11.06 -12.14
C GLY A 15 3.94 10.27 -12.25
N PHE A 16 2.90 10.62 -11.49
CA PHE A 16 1.56 10.06 -11.67
C PHE A 16 0.75 10.85 -12.69
N ARG A 17 0.15 10.17 -13.67
CA ARG A 17 -0.65 10.82 -14.73
C ARG A 17 -1.86 9.99 -15.10
N VAL A 18 -2.98 10.62 -15.41
CA VAL A 18 -4.13 9.90 -15.99
C VAL A 18 -4.05 9.97 -17.50
N SER A 19 -3.98 8.82 -18.18
CA SER A 19 -3.96 8.73 -19.64
C SER A 19 -4.85 7.58 -20.11
N ASN A 20 -5.69 7.84 -21.11
CA ASN A 20 -6.57 6.83 -21.72
C ASN A 20 -7.40 6.01 -20.71
N GLY A 21 -7.90 6.67 -19.65
CA GLY A 21 -8.70 6.03 -18.60
C GLY A 21 -7.91 5.14 -17.63
N LYS A 22 -6.57 5.15 -17.67
CA LYS A 22 -5.68 4.43 -16.76
C LYS A 22 -4.77 5.39 -15.99
N LEU A 23 -4.34 4.95 -14.80
CA LEU A 23 -3.37 5.64 -13.98
C LEU A 23 -1.96 5.21 -14.41
N GLN A 24 -1.20 6.13 -14.98
CA GLN A 24 0.24 5.98 -15.13
C GLN A 24 0.91 6.20 -13.78
N VAL A 25 1.70 5.24 -13.34
CA VAL A 25 2.56 5.34 -12.15
C VAL A 25 3.98 5.81 -12.54
N PRO A 26 4.80 6.30 -11.58
CA PRO A 26 6.11 6.90 -11.89
C PRO A 26 7.10 5.97 -12.62
N ASN A 27 6.92 4.65 -12.53
CA ASN A 27 7.71 3.67 -13.28
C ASN A 27 7.25 3.49 -14.74
N GLY A 28 6.30 4.30 -15.21
CA GLY A 28 5.77 4.29 -16.57
C GLY A 28 4.67 3.26 -16.84
N LYS A 29 4.32 2.40 -15.88
CA LYS A 29 3.23 1.41 -16.04
C LYS A 29 1.86 2.07 -15.99
N PHE A 30 0.89 1.48 -16.67
CA PHE A 30 -0.51 1.89 -16.63
C PHE A 30 -1.32 0.89 -15.82
N ILE A 31 -2.04 1.40 -14.83
CA ILE A 31 -2.85 0.64 -13.89
C ILE A 31 -4.31 1.03 -14.09
N SER A 32 -5.18 0.02 -14.20
CA SER A 32 -6.63 0.20 -14.26
C SER A 32 -7.21 0.51 -12.88
N PRO A 33 -8.38 1.15 -12.81
CA PRO A 33 -9.08 1.35 -11.53
C PRO A 33 -9.30 0.05 -10.74
N GLN A 34 -9.55 -1.08 -11.42
CA GLN A 34 -9.75 -2.38 -10.77
C GLN A 34 -8.48 -2.92 -10.12
N GLU A 35 -7.32 -2.73 -10.76
CA GLU A 35 -6.02 -3.10 -10.16
C GLU A 35 -5.71 -2.24 -8.93
N ILE A 36 -6.10 -0.96 -8.93
CA ILE A 36 -5.97 -0.09 -7.74
C ILE A 36 -6.82 -0.63 -6.58
N ILE A 37 -8.10 -0.95 -6.83
CA ILE A 37 -9.00 -1.51 -5.81
C ILE A 37 -8.46 -2.83 -5.28
N THR A 38 -7.99 -3.70 -6.17
CA THR A 38 -7.37 -4.98 -5.81
C THR A 38 -6.14 -4.79 -4.93
N GLY A 39 -5.28 -3.83 -5.27
CA GLY A 39 -4.11 -3.47 -4.46
C GLY A 39 -4.47 -3.00 -3.06
N ILE A 40 -5.49 -2.15 -2.93
CA ILE A 40 -6.00 -1.70 -1.62
C ILE A 40 -6.52 -2.89 -0.81
N ALA A 41 -7.35 -3.74 -1.41
CA ALA A 41 -7.89 -4.93 -0.74
C ALA A 41 -6.78 -5.87 -0.25
N PHE A 42 -5.71 -6.08 -1.03
CA PHE A 42 -4.58 -6.89 -0.58
C PHE A 42 -3.80 -6.25 0.58
N LEU A 43 -3.64 -4.92 0.58
CA LEU A 43 -3.01 -4.22 1.70
C LEU A 43 -3.83 -4.35 2.99
N GLU A 44 -5.16 -4.25 2.90
CA GLU A 44 -6.07 -4.45 4.03
C GLU A 44 -6.00 -5.88 4.58
N ILE A 45 -6.09 -6.88 3.71
CA ILE A 45 -5.98 -8.30 4.10
C ILE A 45 -4.62 -8.59 4.77
N GLY A 46 -3.53 -8.03 4.22
CA GLY A 46 -2.19 -8.18 4.78
C GLY A 46 -2.06 -7.54 6.17
N ALA A 47 -2.64 -6.35 6.36
CA ALA A 47 -2.58 -5.62 7.63
C ALA A 47 -3.24 -6.40 8.79
N ASP A 48 -4.34 -7.09 8.54
CA ASP A 48 -5.02 -7.93 9.55
C ASP A 48 -4.14 -9.11 9.99
N LEU A 49 -3.48 -9.77 9.04
CA LEU A 49 -2.55 -10.86 9.34
C LEU A 49 -1.34 -10.36 10.12
N GLU A 50 -0.74 -9.25 9.69
CA GLU A 50 0.38 -8.63 10.40
C GLU A 50 0.01 -8.24 11.84
N ASN A 51 -1.18 -7.70 12.06
CA ASN A 51 -1.65 -7.32 13.39
C ASN A 51 -1.81 -8.55 14.30
N LYS A 52 -2.35 -9.65 13.79
CA LYS A 52 -2.44 -10.91 14.55
C LYS A 52 -1.05 -11.43 14.95
N ILE A 53 -0.10 -11.41 14.02
CA ILE A 53 1.27 -11.84 14.29
C ILE A 53 1.93 -10.93 15.33
N LYS A 54 1.78 -9.60 15.21
CA LYS A 54 2.29 -8.62 16.18
C LYS A 54 1.73 -8.89 17.59
N CYS A 55 0.44 -9.17 17.71
CA CYS A 55 -0.20 -9.53 18.98
C CYS A 55 0.39 -10.81 19.59
N GLU A 56 0.57 -11.88 18.81
CA GLU A 56 1.17 -13.12 19.31
C GLU A 56 2.64 -12.93 19.70
N VAL A 57 3.42 -12.19 18.91
CA VAL A 57 4.83 -11.86 19.26
C VAL A 57 4.89 -11.09 20.58
N LEU A 58 4.03 -10.08 20.78
CA LEU A 58 3.98 -9.32 22.03
C LEU A 58 3.56 -10.19 23.22
N LYS A 59 2.61 -11.10 23.03
CA LYS A 59 2.18 -12.06 24.04
C LYS A 59 3.34 -12.98 24.45
N TYR A 60 4.07 -13.55 23.50
CA TYR A 60 5.24 -14.38 23.79
C TYR A 60 6.36 -13.57 24.46
N ALA A 61 6.66 -12.36 23.98
CA ALA A 61 7.65 -11.49 24.59
C ALA A 61 7.32 -11.18 26.07
N ARG A 62 6.04 -10.91 26.39
CA ARG A 62 5.58 -10.70 27.77
C ARG A 62 5.75 -11.95 28.64
N LEU A 63 5.43 -13.13 28.11
CA LEU A 63 5.62 -14.39 28.83
C LEU A 63 7.10 -14.65 29.12
N ILE A 64 7.97 -14.47 28.13
CA ILE A 64 9.43 -14.62 28.29
C ILE A 64 9.95 -13.61 29.33
N SER A 65 9.49 -12.37 29.30
CA SER A 65 9.88 -11.36 30.29
C SER A 65 9.47 -11.73 31.73
N LYS A 66 8.39 -12.50 31.92
CA LYS A 66 7.96 -12.99 33.24
C LYS A 66 8.73 -14.22 33.70
N LEU A 67 9.32 -14.96 32.76
CA LEU A 67 10.13 -16.15 33.03
C LEU A 67 11.61 -15.82 33.27
N LYS A 68 12.05 -14.59 32.97
CA LYS A 68 13.37 -14.12 33.38
C LYS A 68 13.42 -14.08 34.93
N PRO A 69 14.45 -14.70 35.55
CA PRO A 69 14.64 -14.65 37.00
C PRO A 69 14.94 -13.24 37.51
#